data_AF-A0A7V1LQS3-F1
#
_entry.id   AF-A0A7V1LQS3-F1
#
_cell.length_a   1.000
_cell.length_b   1.000
_cell.length_c   1.000
_cell.angle_alpha   90.00
_cell.angle_beta   90.00
_cell.angle_gamma   90.00
#
_symmetry.space_group_name_H-M   'P 1'
#
loop_
_entity.id
_entity.type
_entity.pdbx_description
1 polymer ?
#
loop_
_entity_poly.entity_id
_entity_poly.type
_entity_poly.pdbx_seq_one_letter_code
_entity_poly.pdbx_strand_id
1 'polypeptide(L)'
;MITSETMTMERKFSDVIELKSFHRIIMITNNDWAVPASHDERRYFVLDVGEHQKQNRVYFKLLTEDLEAGGYCQLMDYLIKYDYSNVDIGDVPRTKGLEKQIIESLSDEASFWYECLLNGAIDNFELNKTNETEVAKRFVYKKYLEYLKSINIKTVAANDVNFGKKIKTMCPSVNTIKTKRMSHILDSRVNGYKLPPLEICRQEFETVFNVSLKWD
;
A
#
# COMPACT_ATOMS: atom_id res chain seq x y z
N MET A 1 12.01 -1.44 16.74
CA MET A 1 11.08 -0.91 17.76
C MET A 1 9.90 -1.85 17.99
N ILE A 2 8.98 -2.06 17.03
CA ILE A 2 7.78 -2.92 17.22
C ILE A 2 8.14 -4.39 17.51
N THR A 3 9.12 -4.95 16.79
CA THR A 3 9.52 -6.36 16.92
C THR A 3 10.79 -6.56 17.75
N SER A 4 11.26 -5.53 18.45
CA SER A 4 12.51 -5.59 19.21
C SER A 4 12.27 -6.31 20.53
N GLU A 5 13.11 -7.28 20.88
CA GLU A 5 13.02 -7.99 22.17
C GLU A 5 13.39 -7.09 23.35
N THR A 6 14.29 -6.13 23.11
CA THR A 6 14.69 -5.13 24.10
C THR A 6 14.43 -3.71 23.62
N MET A 7 14.27 -2.81 24.58
CA MET A 7 14.14 -1.38 24.35
C MET A 7 15.04 -0.64 25.33
N THR A 8 15.79 0.30 24.79
CA THR A 8 16.55 1.27 25.57
C THR A 8 15.61 2.35 26.09
N MET A 9 15.55 2.52 27.40
CA MET A 9 14.76 3.57 28.05
C MET A 9 15.71 4.57 28.73
N GLU A 10 15.64 5.80 28.28
CA GLU A 10 16.35 6.94 28.89
C GLU A 10 15.34 7.79 29.66
N ARG A 11 15.35 7.67 30.99
CA ARG A 11 14.49 8.50 31.84
C ARG A 11 15.17 9.85 32.03
N LYS A 12 14.37 10.91 32.04
CA LYS A 12 14.88 12.26 32.27
C LYS A 12 15.69 12.31 33.59
N PHE A 13 16.92 12.83 33.50
CA PHE A 13 17.87 12.93 34.63
C PHE A 13 18.28 11.59 35.26
N SER A 14 18.26 10.50 34.49
CA SER A 14 18.66 9.17 34.95
C SER A 14 19.46 8.46 33.86
N ASP A 15 20.22 7.44 34.26
CA ASP A 15 21.01 6.66 33.33
C ASP A 15 20.12 5.86 32.37
N VAL A 16 20.67 5.60 31.20
CA VAL A 16 20.05 4.77 30.17
C VAL A 16 20.01 3.32 30.65
N ILE A 17 18.83 2.69 30.61
CA ILE A 17 18.67 1.28 30.94
C ILE A 17 18.10 0.50 29.77
N GLU A 18 18.48 -0.77 29.66
CA GLU A 18 17.92 -1.71 28.68
C GLU A 18 16.87 -2.60 29.36
N LEU A 19 15.68 -2.68 28.76
CA LEU A 19 14.56 -3.45 29.29
C LEU A 19 14.03 -4.41 28.23
N LYS A 20 13.43 -5.52 28.66
CA LYS A 20 12.62 -6.36 27.78
C LYS A 20 11.40 -5.58 27.29
N SER A 21 11.12 -5.67 25.99
CA SER A 21 9.96 -5.04 25.37
C SER A 21 8.74 -5.94 25.53
N PHE A 22 7.72 -5.44 26.23
CA PHE A 22 6.40 -6.06 26.32
C PHE A 22 5.30 -5.16 25.73
N HIS A 23 5.69 -4.19 24.90
CA HIS A 23 4.77 -3.20 24.36
C HIS A 23 3.77 -3.84 23.39
N ARG A 24 2.50 -3.49 23.54
CA ARG A 24 1.46 -3.69 22.53
C ARG A 24 0.88 -2.33 22.17
N ILE A 25 0.93 -1.99 20.89
CA ILE A 25 0.61 -0.65 20.40
C ILE A 25 -0.75 -0.69 19.71
N ILE A 26 -1.68 0.15 20.16
CA ILE A 26 -2.95 0.43 19.50
C ILE A 26 -2.90 1.91 19.09
N MET A 27 -3.13 2.18 17.81
CA MET A 27 -3.19 3.53 17.26
C MET A 27 -4.59 3.79 16.71
N ILE A 28 -5.14 4.95 17.04
CA ILE A 28 -6.44 5.41 16.54
C ILE A 28 -6.16 6.77 15.88
N THR A 29 -6.47 6.88 14.60
CA THR A 29 -6.19 8.09 13.81
C THR A 29 -7.31 8.34 12.82
N ASN A 30 -7.51 9.60 12.47
CA ASN A 30 -8.39 10.03 11.39
C ASN A 30 -7.62 10.33 10.10
N ASN A 31 -6.29 10.11 10.08
CA ASN A 31 -5.48 10.29 8.89
C ASN A 31 -5.72 9.13 7.91
N ASP A 32 -5.82 9.44 6.62
CA ASP A 32 -5.94 8.43 5.57
C ASP A 32 -4.72 7.52 5.49
N TRP A 33 -3.52 8.09 5.68
CA TRP A 33 -2.28 7.35 5.83
C TRP A 33 -1.89 7.27 7.32
N ALA A 34 -2.10 6.09 7.90
CA ALA A 34 -1.89 5.80 9.30
C ALA A 34 -0.51 5.19 9.58
N VAL A 35 -0.04 4.29 8.71
CA VAL A 35 1.21 3.56 8.87
C VAL A 35 1.89 3.31 7.52
N PRO A 36 3.24 3.39 7.45
CA PRO A 36 3.96 2.95 6.27
C PRO A 36 3.88 1.42 6.18
N ALA A 37 3.30 0.89 5.11
CA ALA A 37 3.12 -0.55 4.91
C ALA A 37 3.71 -0.99 3.56
N SER A 38 4.54 -2.03 3.58
CA SER A 38 5.03 -2.69 2.37
C SER A 38 4.13 -3.87 1.97
N HIS A 39 4.33 -4.41 0.76
CA HIS A 39 3.60 -5.58 0.26
C HIS A 39 3.67 -6.80 1.21
N ASP A 40 4.81 -7.00 1.85
CA ASP A 40 5.16 -8.06 2.80
C ASP A 40 4.91 -7.66 4.27
N GLU A 41 4.17 -6.57 4.50
CA GLU A 41 3.90 -6.11 5.86
C GLU A 41 3.09 -7.14 6.65
N ARG A 42 3.64 -7.51 7.80
CA ARG A 42 3.15 -8.59 8.68
C ARG A 42 2.90 -8.13 10.11
N ARG A 43 3.06 -6.85 10.41
CA ARG A 43 3.02 -6.30 11.79
C ARG A 43 1.77 -5.47 12.06
N TYR A 44 1.12 -4.95 11.03
CA TYR A 44 -0.01 -4.05 11.19
C TYR A 44 -1.33 -4.76 10.90
N PHE A 45 -2.23 -4.68 11.86
CA PHE A 45 -3.63 -4.99 11.70
C PHE A 45 -4.41 -3.68 11.62
N VAL A 46 -4.87 -3.31 10.43
CA VAL A 46 -5.53 -2.01 10.18
C VAL A 46 -7.00 -2.24 9.96
N LEU A 47 -7.85 -1.58 10.75
CA LEU A 47 -9.30 -1.66 10.62
C LEU A 47 -9.89 -0.29 10.31
N ASP A 48 -10.75 -0.24 9.29
CA ASP A 48 -11.60 0.91 9.02
C ASP A 48 -12.85 0.82 9.88
N VAL A 49 -13.03 1.78 10.79
CA VAL A 49 -14.20 1.83 11.67
C VAL A 49 -15.37 2.45 10.90
N GLY A 50 -16.51 1.74 10.88
CA GLY A 50 -17.70 2.20 10.17
C GLY A 50 -18.31 3.48 10.75
N GLU A 51 -18.99 4.25 9.90
CA GLU A 51 -19.54 5.57 10.23
C GLU A 51 -20.95 5.54 10.84
N HIS A 52 -21.54 4.35 11.04
CA HIS A 52 -22.95 4.19 11.43
C HIS A 52 -23.33 4.86 12.77
N GLN A 53 -22.39 4.91 13.71
CA GLN A 53 -22.60 5.55 15.02
C GLN A 53 -21.91 6.92 15.12
N LYS A 54 -21.43 7.49 13.99
CA LYS A 54 -20.72 8.77 14.00
C LYS A 54 -21.63 9.86 14.61
N GLN A 55 -21.10 10.59 15.58
CA GLN A 55 -21.82 11.66 16.31
C GLN A 55 -23.09 11.20 17.08
N ASN A 56 -23.34 9.90 17.21
CA ASN A 56 -24.49 9.39 17.97
C ASN A 56 -24.25 9.49 19.48
N ARG A 57 -24.55 10.67 20.06
CA ARG A 57 -24.35 10.95 21.48
C ARG A 57 -25.17 10.05 22.40
N VAL A 58 -26.37 9.65 22.00
CA VAL A 58 -27.24 8.79 22.82
C VAL A 58 -26.62 7.40 22.94
N TYR A 59 -26.19 6.82 21.81
CA TYR A 59 -25.50 5.54 21.80
C TYR A 59 -24.24 5.55 22.68
N PHE A 60 -23.35 6.52 22.49
CA PHE A 60 -22.10 6.57 23.27
C PHE A 60 -22.34 6.85 24.75
N LYS A 61 -23.36 7.64 25.11
CA LYS A 61 -23.73 7.86 26.51
C LYS A 61 -24.14 6.54 27.17
N LEU A 62 -25.06 5.80 26.54
CA LEU A 62 -25.50 4.50 27.07
C LEU A 62 -24.34 3.50 27.19
N LEU A 63 -23.46 3.46 26.19
CA LEU A 63 -22.27 2.60 26.21
C LEU A 63 -21.32 2.95 27.37
N THR A 64 -21.06 4.24 27.60
CA THR A 64 -20.19 4.68 28.70
C THR A 64 -20.82 4.36 30.05
N GLU A 65 -22.12 4.62 30.23
CA GLU A 65 -22.85 4.31 31.46
C GLU A 65 -22.83 2.79 31.77
N ASP A 66 -23.00 1.93 30.78
CA ASP A 66 -22.92 0.47 30.93
C ASP A 66 -21.51 -0.01 31.31
N LEU A 67 -20.48 0.53 30.63
CA LEU A 67 -19.09 0.22 30.94
C LEU A 67 -18.72 0.61 32.38
N GLU A 68 -19.13 1.82 32.82
CA GLU A 68 -18.90 2.34 34.17
C GLU A 68 -19.68 1.58 35.25
N ALA A 69 -20.88 1.06 34.93
CA ALA A 69 -21.69 0.25 35.83
C ALA A 69 -21.13 -1.17 36.07
N GLY A 70 -20.04 -1.55 35.40
CA GLY A 70 -19.36 -2.83 35.60
C GLY A 70 -18.99 -3.55 34.30
N GLY A 71 -19.36 -3.02 33.14
CA GLY A 71 -19.01 -3.59 31.84
C GLY A 71 -17.50 -3.74 31.63
N TYR A 72 -16.65 -2.87 32.18
CA TYR A 72 -15.20 -3.04 32.12
C TYR A 72 -14.70 -4.34 32.77
N CYS A 73 -15.23 -4.68 33.95
CA CYS A 73 -14.86 -5.91 34.65
C CYS A 73 -15.33 -7.15 33.88
N GLN A 74 -16.52 -7.09 33.30
CA GLN A 74 -17.06 -8.16 32.46
C GLN A 74 -16.23 -8.38 31.19
N LEU A 75 -15.85 -7.28 30.51
CA LEU A 75 -14.98 -7.35 29.33
C LEU A 75 -13.60 -7.93 29.68
N MET A 76 -13.02 -7.52 30.79
CA MET A 76 -11.75 -8.08 31.27
C MET A 76 -11.86 -9.58 31.56
N ASP A 77 -12.92 -10.00 32.28
CA ASP A 77 -13.16 -11.41 32.59
C ASP A 77 -13.30 -12.26 31.32
N TYR A 78 -14.02 -11.73 30.31
CA TYR A 78 -14.11 -12.35 28.99
C TYR A 78 -12.75 -12.47 28.31
N LEU A 79 -11.96 -11.39 28.25
CA LEU A 79 -10.65 -11.39 27.55
C LEU A 79 -9.62 -12.32 28.22
N ILE A 80 -9.64 -12.44 29.55
CA ILE A 80 -8.77 -13.38 30.28
C ILE A 80 -9.12 -14.83 29.96
N LYS A 81 -10.42 -15.14 29.80
CA LYS A 81 -10.93 -16.48 29.55
C LYS A 81 -10.99 -16.84 28.06
N TYR A 82 -10.79 -15.87 27.17
CA TYR A 82 -10.86 -16.08 25.74
C TYR A 82 -9.78 -17.09 25.31
N ASP A 83 -10.20 -18.21 24.72
CA ASP A 83 -9.27 -19.23 24.23
C ASP A 83 -8.74 -18.82 22.85
N TYR A 84 -7.45 -18.48 22.80
CA TYR A 84 -6.70 -18.19 21.59
C TYR A 84 -5.57 -19.20 21.35
N SER A 85 -5.62 -20.38 21.99
CA SER A 85 -4.59 -21.42 21.86
C SER A 85 -4.37 -21.91 20.43
N ASN A 86 -5.42 -21.85 19.61
CA ASN A 86 -5.39 -22.22 18.19
C ASN A 86 -5.19 -21.03 17.24
N VAL A 87 -4.86 -19.85 17.75
CA VAL A 87 -4.68 -18.63 16.96
C VAL A 87 -3.20 -18.25 16.94
N ASP A 88 -2.60 -18.23 15.75
CA ASP A 88 -1.28 -17.62 15.57
C ASP A 88 -1.42 -16.09 15.52
N ILE A 89 -1.04 -15.43 16.60
CA ILE A 89 -1.09 -13.95 16.71
C ILE A 89 -0.09 -13.30 15.74
N GLY A 90 0.94 -14.03 15.30
CA GLY A 90 1.91 -13.56 14.31
C GLY A 90 1.37 -13.57 12.87
N ASP A 91 0.32 -14.35 12.60
CA ASP A 91 -0.35 -14.40 11.31
C ASP A 91 -1.44 -13.33 11.25
N VAL A 92 -1.01 -12.10 10.97
CA VAL A 92 -1.92 -10.94 10.96
C VAL A 92 -2.87 -11.01 9.76
N PRO A 93 -4.19 -10.97 9.98
CA PRO A 93 -5.16 -11.02 8.89
C PRO A 93 -4.98 -9.89 7.88
N ARG A 94 -5.14 -10.20 6.59
CA ARG A 94 -5.12 -9.21 5.51
C ARG A 94 -6.47 -8.48 5.45
N THR A 95 -6.46 -7.22 5.84
CA THR A 95 -7.67 -6.36 5.84
C THR A 95 -7.66 -5.37 4.68
N LYS A 96 -8.85 -4.89 4.29
CA LYS A 96 -8.98 -3.79 3.32
C LYS A 96 -8.29 -2.51 3.77
N GLY A 97 -8.31 -2.22 5.07
CA GLY A 97 -7.56 -1.12 5.65
C GLY A 97 -6.06 -1.25 5.42
N LEU A 98 -5.47 -2.45 5.57
CA LEU A 98 -4.04 -2.68 5.33
C LEU A 98 -3.70 -2.56 3.84
N GLU A 99 -4.55 -3.08 2.94
CA GLU A 99 -4.39 -2.90 1.50
C GLU A 99 -4.34 -1.41 1.13
N LYS A 100 -5.25 -0.59 1.68
CA LYS A 100 -5.24 0.87 1.50
C LYS A 100 -3.90 1.48 1.94
N GLN A 101 -3.40 1.11 3.12
CA GLN A 101 -2.11 1.62 3.61
C GLN A 101 -0.92 1.26 2.70
N ILE A 102 -0.96 0.08 2.04
CA ILE A 102 0.08 -0.33 1.10
C ILE A 102 0.03 0.50 -0.17
N ILE A 103 -1.17 0.78 -0.69
CA ILE A 103 -1.34 1.65 -1.86
C ILE A 103 -0.88 3.08 -1.55
N GLU A 104 -1.20 3.61 -0.37
CA GLU A 104 -0.72 4.92 0.09
C GLU A 104 0.80 4.96 0.33
N SER A 105 1.44 3.80 0.52
CA SER A 105 2.88 3.67 0.79
C SER A 105 3.69 3.27 -0.45
N LEU A 106 3.09 3.26 -1.65
CA LEU A 106 3.77 2.92 -2.89
C LEU A 106 4.93 3.88 -3.19
N SER A 107 5.97 3.36 -3.86
CA SER A 107 7.01 4.22 -4.41
C SER A 107 6.48 5.01 -5.61
N ASP A 108 7.10 6.13 -5.94
CA ASP A 108 6.64 7.02 -7.01
C ASP A 108 6.46 6.29 -8.36
N GLU A 109 7.31 5.31 -8.68
CA GLU A 109 7.18 4.48 -9.88
C GLU A 109 5.95 3.56 -9.83
N ALA A 110 5.67 3.01 -8.66
CA ALA A 110 4.54 2.11 -8.44
C ALA A 110 3.23 2.89 -8.41
N SER A 111 3.19 4.08 -7.81
CA SER A 111 2.04 4.98 -7.85
C SER A 111 1.72 5.41 -9.28
N PHE A 112 2.74 5.80 -10.06
CA PHE A 112 2.55 6.11 -11.49
C PHE A 112 1.97 4.94 -12.27
N TRP A 113 2.51 3.73 -12.06
CA TRP A 113 2.04 2.54 -12.75
C TRP A 113 0.61 2.18 -12.32
N TYR A 114 0.32 2.26 -11.03
CA TYR A 114 -1.01 2.07 -10.47
C TYR A 114 -2.05 3.02 -11.12
N GLU A 115 -1.74 4.31 -11.23
CA GLU A 115 -2.62 5.27 -11.91
C GLU A 115 -2.84 4.92 -13.39
N CYS A 116 -1.81 4.46 -14.10
CA CYS A 116 -1.96 4.01 -15.49
C CYS A 116 -2.92 2.81 -15.61
N LEU A 117 -2.85 1.87 -14.66
CA LEU A 117 -3.72 0.69 -14.63
C LEU A 117 -5.16 1.02 -14.23
N LEU A 118 -5.32 1.99 -13.32
CA LEU A 118 -6.63 2.50 -12.92
C LEU A 118 -7.32 3.19 -14.09
N ASN A 119 -6.62 4.09 -14.78
CA ASN A 119 -7.15 4.80 -15.95
C ASN A 119 -7.25 3.92 -17.21
N GLY A 120 -6.58 2.76 -17.22
CA GLY A 120 -6.46 1.91 -18.41
C GLY A 120 -5.68 2.57 -19.55
N ALA A 121 -4.84 3.57 -19.25
CA ALA A 121 -4.11 4.36 -20.23
C ALA A 121 -2.82 4.93 -19.63
N ILE A 122 -1.80 5.12 -20.46
CA ILE A 122 -0.59 5.87 -20.13
C ILE A 122 -0.78 7.29 -20.67
N ASP A 123 -1.24 8.20 -19.82
CA ASP A 123 -1.72 9.53 -20.24
C ASP A 123 -2.82 9.38 -21.31
N ASN A 124 -2.64 9.94 -22.51
CA ASN A 124 -3.63 9.86 -23.60
C ASN A 124 -3.50 8.58 -24.46
N PHE A 125 -2.69 7.61 -24.03
CA PHE A 125 -2.44 6.38 -24.78
C PHE A 125 -3.14 5.19 -24.11
N GLU A 126 -4.27 4.77 -24.66
CA GLU A 126 -5.07 3.66 -24.13
C GLU A 126 -4.34 2.31 -24.17
N LEU A 127 -4.43 1.57 -23.07
CA LEU A 127 -3.97 0.19 -22.97
C LEU A 127 -5.07 -0.74 -23.45
N ASN A 128 -4.70 -1.72 -24.28
CA ASN A 128 -5.67 -2.66 -24.82
C ASN A 128 -6.12 -3.67 -23.75
N LYS A 129 -7.44 -3.87 -23.64
CA LYS A 129 -8.04 -4.82 -22.69
C LYS A 129 -7.88 -6.29 -23.07
N THR A 130 -7.73 -6.57 -24.37
CA THR A 130 -7.78 -7.94 -24.93
C THR A 130 -6.49 -8.36 -25.60
N ASN A 131 -5.76 -7.43 -26.20
CA ASN A 131 -4.54 -7.68 -26.94
C ASN A 131 -3.34 -7.04 -26.25
N GLU A 132 -2.15 -7.42 -26.72
CA GLU A 132 -0.90 -6.80 -26.27
C GLU A 132 -0.81 -5.36 -26.78
N THR A 133 -0.16 -4.51 -25.99
CA THR A 133 0.03 -3.09 -26.30
C THR A 133 1.51 -2.78 -26.49
N GLU A 134 1.87 -2.26 -27.66
CA GLU A 134 3.23 -1.79 -27.93
C GLU A 134 3.39 -0.29 -27.66
N VAL A 135 4.38 0.07 -26.84
CA VAL A 135 4.67 1.47 -26.50
C VAL A 135 6.17 1.70 -26.35
N ALA A 136 6.70 2.81 -26.87
CA ALA A 136 8.11 3.16 -26.72
C ALA A 136 8.49 3.38 -25.24
N LYS A 137 9.62 2.82 -24.76
CA LYS A 137 10.07 2.96 -23.36
C LYS A 137 10.28 4.42 -22.99
N ARG A 138 10.89 5.17 -23.91
CA ARG A 138 11.16 6.61 -23.75
C ARG A 138 9.88 7.43 -23.58
N PHE A 139 8.78 7.03 -24.22
CA PHE A 139 7.48 7.67 -24.03
C PHE A 139 6.96 7.44 -22.61
N VAL A 140 6.93 6.18 -22.15
CA VAL A 140 6.48 5.84 -20.79
C VAL A 140 7.33 6.54 -19.73
N TYR A 141 8.65 6.54 -19.89
CA TYR A 141 9.55 7.24 -18.96
C TYR A 141 9.34 8.76 -18.99
N LYS A 142 9.10 9.36 -20.16
CA LYS A 142 8.75 10.79 -20.25
C LYS A 142 7.45 11.08 -19.50
N LYS A 143 6.43 10.22 -19.62
CA LYS A 143 5.15 10.35 -18.91
C LYS A 143 5.32 10.20 -17.40
N TYR A 144 6.19 9.30 -16.95
CA TYR A 144 6.58 9.22 -15.54
C TYR A 144 7.20 10.53 -15.03
N LEU A 145 8.12 11.13 -15.79
CA LEU A 145 8.71 12.43 -15.41
C LEU A 145 7.70 13.58 -15.43
N GLU A 146 6.71 13.55 -16.33
CA GLU A 146 5.60 14.52 -16.36
C GLU A 146 4.69 14.34 -15.12
N TYR A 147 4.38 13.09 -14.76
CA TYR A 147 3.64 12.74 -13.54
C TYR A 147 4.34 13.24 -12.27
N LEU A 148 5.64 12.99 -12.10
CA LEU A 148 6.39 13.48 -10.93
C LEU A 148 6.31 15.01 -10.76
N LYS A 149 6.28 15.75 -11.89
CA LYS A 149 6.13 17.20 -11.88
C LYS A 149 4.73 17.64 -11.48
N SER A 150 3.68 16.92 -11.90
CA SER A 150 2.30 17.28 -11.56
C SER A 150 1.98 17.11 -10.09
N ILE A 151 2.55 16.09 -9.45
CA ILE A 151 2.40 15.83 -8.01
C ILE A 151 3.38 16.65 -7.13
N ASN A 152 4.21 17.49 -7.75
CA ASN A 152 5.19 18.36 -7.09
C ASN A 152 6.14 17.62 -6.13
N ILE A 153 6.53 16.40 -6.51
CA ILE A 153 7.48 15.61 -5.75
C ILE A 153 8.89 16.19 -5.91
N LYS A 154 9.57 16.39 -4.77
CA LYS A 154 10.94 16.94 -4.70
C LYS A 154 12.04 15.86 -4.66
N THR A 155 11.67 14.59 -4.71
CA THR A 155 12.62 13.47 -4.67
C THR A 155 13.37 13.35 -6.01
N VAL A 156 14.54 12.73 -5.97
CA VAL A 156 15.33 12.46 -7.18
C VAL A 156 14.62 11.35 -7.95
N ALA A 157 14.13 11.69 -9.14
CA ALA A 157 13.51 10.72 -10.04
C ALA A 157 14.46 9.55 -10.32
N ALA A 158 13.93 8.32 -10.28
CA ALA A 158 14.65 7.16 -10.76
C ALA A 158 15.07 7.35 -12.22
N ASN A 159 16.30 6.94 -12.55
CA ASN A 159 16.77 6.93 -13.93
C ASN A 159 15.98 5.90 -14.77
N ASP A 160 16.02 6.05 -16.10
CA ASP A 160 15.28 5.21 -17.06
C ASP A 160 15.53 3.69 -16.85
N VAL A 161 16.78 3.31 -16.51
CA VAL A 161 17.14 1.91 -16.27
C VAL A 161 16.45 1.37 -15.01
N ASN A 162 16.46 2.12 -13.92
CA ASN A 162 15.84 1.72 -12.65
C ASN A 162 14.31 1.73 -12.76
N PHE A 163 13.73 2.75 -13.41
CA PHE A 163 12.31 2.79 -13.74
C PHE A 163 11.90 1.54 -14.55
N GLY A 164 12.66 1.21 -15.58
CA GLY A 164 12.37 0.04 -16.40
C GLY A 164 12.51 -1.30 -15.68
N LYS A 165 13.39 -1.40 -14.67
CA LYS A 165 13.46 -2.55 -13.76
C LYS A 165 12.22 -2.64 -12.88
N LYS A 166 11.78 -1.52 -12.31
CA LYS A 166 10.57 -1.45 -11.46
C LYS A 166 9.31 -1.88 -12.23
N ILE A 167 9.12 -1.38 -13.46
CA ILE A 167 7.99 -1.81 -14.31
C ILE A 167 8.02 -3.33 -14.54
N LYS A 168 9.19 -3.93 -14.81
CA LYS A 168 9.31 -5.39 -14.97
C LYS A 168 9.03 -6.16 -13.68
N THR A 169 9.37 -5.60 -12.53
CA THR A 169 9.04 -6.21 -11.23
C THR A 169 7.53 -6.19 -11.00
N MET A 170 6.84 -5.10 -11.35
CA MET A 170 5.39 -4.95 -11.16
C MET A 170 4.55 -5.61 -12.25
N CYS A 171 5.12 -5.83 -13.43
CA CYS A 171 4.50 -6.52 -14.56
C CYS A 171 5.52 -7.48 -15.21
N PRO A 172 5.73 -8.67 -14.63
CA PRO A 172 6.70 -9.65 -15.14
C PRO A 172 6.47 -10.11 -16.58
N SER A 173 5.22 -10.13 -17.05
CA SER A 173 4.87 -10.52 -18.42
C SER A 173 5.26 -9.48 -19.48
N VAL A 174 5.79 -8.31 -19.09
CA VAL A 174 6.21 -7.29 -20.06
C VAL A 174 7.44 -7.72 -20.86
N ASN A 175 7.28 -7.76 -22.18
CA ASN A 175 8.38 -8.05 -23.10
C ASN A 175 9.04 -6.77 -23.62
N THR A 176 10.33 -6.84 -23.95
CA THR A 176 11.04 -5.72 -24.60
C THR A 176 11.11 -5.98 -26.10
N ILE A 177 10.64 -5.03 -26.88
CA ILE A 177 10.59 -5.11 -28.35
C ILE A 177 11.18 -3.87 -29.01
N LYS A 178 11.28 -3.89 -30.34
CA LYS A 178 11.54 -2.72 -31.16
C LYS A 178 10.21 -2.23 -31.78
N THR A 179 9.78 -1.01 -31.48
CA THR A 179 8.49 -0.47 -31.96
C THR A 179 8.65 0.94 -32.55
N LYS A 180 7.72 1.33 -33.43
CA LYS A 180 7.55 2.73 -33.89
C LYS A 180 6.44 3.46 -33.12
N ARG A 181 5.62 2.73 -32.33
CA ARG A 181 4.50 3.31 -31.57
C ARG A 181 5.01 4.33 -30.54
N MET A 182 4.51 5.56 -30.62
CA MET A 182 4.90 6.68 -29.74
C MET A 182 6.41 6.97 -29.73
N SER A 183 7.13 6.68 -30.82
CA SER A 183 8.58 6.97 -30.90
C SER A 183 8.88 8.47 -30.98
N HIS A 184 7.94 9.30 -31.49
CA HIS A 184 7.90 10.76 -31.70
C HIS A 184 9.16 11.47 -32.26
N ILE A 185 10.31 10.80 -32.31
CA ILE A 185 11.64 11.42 -32.41
C ILE A 185 12.40 10.81 -33.61
N LEU A 186 12.08 9.59 -34.06
CA LEU A 186 12.71 8.97 -35.22
C LEU A 186 11.72 8.11 -36.03
N ASP A 187 11.90 8.10 -37.36
CA ASP A 187 11.30 7.12 -38.28
C ASP A 187 11.92 5.72 -38.16
N SER A 188 12.80 5.52 -37.16
CA SER A 188 13.44 4.26 -36.82
C SER A 188 12.75 3.58 -35.63
N ARG A 189 12.86 2.25 -35.56
CA ARG A 189 12.30 1.48 -34.44
C ARG A 189 13.13 1.72 -33.18
N VAL A 190 12.48 2.15 -32.10
CA VAL A 190 13.09 2.39 -30.79
C VAL A 190 12.79 1.24 -29.82
N ASN A 191 13.50 1.15 -28.70
CA ASN A 191 13.18 0.18 -27.66
C ASN A 191 11.80 0.50 -27.06
N GLY A 192 10.93 -0.51 -27.00
CA GLY A 192 9.58 -0.43 -26.48
C GLY A 192 9.27 -1.55 -25.48
N TYR A 193 8.15 -1.37 -24.80
CA TYR A 193 7.45 -2.41 -24.07
C TYR A 193 6.39 -3.03 -24.98
N LYS A 194 6.24 -4.35 -24.86
CA LYS A 194 5.08 -5.10 -25.30
C LYS A 194 4.36 -5.52 -24.02
N LEU A 195 3.41 -4.70 -23.62
CA LEU A 195 2.60 -4.90 -22.42
C LEU A 195 1.56 -5.99 -22.72
N PRO A 196 1.29 -6.92 -21.79
CA PRO A 196 0.18 -7.84 -21.92
C PRO A 196 -1.16 -7.06 -21.86
N PRO A 197 -2.30 -7.73 -22.11
CA PRO A 197 -3.61 -7.12 -21.91
C PRO A 197 -3.75 -6.47 -20.53
N LEU A 198 -4.48 -5.36 -20.46
CA LEU A 198 -4.65 -4.56 -19.24
C LEU A 198 -5.00 -5.40 -18.00
N GLU A 199 -5.85 -6.41 -18.17
CA GLU A 199 -6.28 -7.29 -17.08
C GLU A 199 -5.12 -8.10 -16.48
N ILE A 200 -4.19 -8.56 -17.32
CA ILE A 200 -3.00 -9.28 -16.84
C ILE A 200 -2.09 -8.32 -16.08
N CYS A 201 -1.91 -7.09 -16.58
CA CYS A 201 -1.14 -6.08 -15.87
C CYS A 201 -1.72 -5.78 -14.47
N ARG A 202 -3.04 -5.72 -14.34
CA ARG A 202 -3.76 -5.51 -13.08
C ARG A 202 -3.56 -6.68 -12.12
N GLN A 203 -3.70 -7.91 -12.59
CA GLN A 203 -3.49 -9.13 -11.80
C GLN A 203 -2.04 -9.28 -11.32
N GLU A 204 -1.07 -8.97 -12.18
CA GLU A 204 0.35 -9.00 -11.80
C GLU A 204 0.66 -7.93 -10.74
N PHE A 205 0.08 -6.74 -10.86
CA PHE A 205 0.22 -5.70 -9.86
C PHE A 205 -0.33 -6.14 -8.49
N GLU A 206 -1.56 -6.68 -8.48
CA GLU A 206 -2.20 -7.22 -7.27
C GLU A 206 -1.36 -8.31 -6.61
N THR A 207 -0.79 -9.21 -7.41
CA THR A 207 0.06 -10.30 -6.92
C THR A 207 1.34 -9.76 -6.29
N VAL A 208 1.99 -8.79 -6.95
CA VAL A 208 3.26 -8.20 -6.47
C VAL A 208 3.06 -7.43 -5.16
N PHE A 209 1.96 -6.70 -5.02
CA PHE A 209 1.67 -5.93 -3.81
C PHE A 209 0.85 -6.71 -2.76
N ASN A 210 0.43 -7.93 -3.10
CA ASN A 210 -0.43 -8.79 -2.28
C ASN A 210 -1.70 -8.02 -1.83
N VAL A 211 -2.39 -7.41 -2.79
CA VAL A 211 -3.60 -6.59 -2.58
C VAL A 211 -4.71 -7.06 -3.51
N SER A 212 -5.96 -6.94 -3.07
CA SER A 212 -7.13 -7.20 -3.91
C SER A 212 -7.87 -5.88 -4.19
N LEU A 213 -7.69 -5.34 -5.39
CA LEU A 213 -8.22 -4.03 -5.77
C LEU A 213 -9.47 -4.18 -6.63
N LYS A 214 -10.30 -3.13 -6.64
CA LYS A 214 -11.42 -3.01 -7.57
C LYS A 214 -10.99 -2.06 -8.66
N TRP A 215 -10.91 -2.57 -9.88
CA TRP A 215 -10.58 -1.80 -11.06
C TRP A 215 -11.87 -1.46 -11.79
N ASP A 216 -12.32 -0.20 -11.68
CA ASP A 216 -13.52 0.28 -12.39
C ASP A 216 -13.29 0.43 -13.91
#